data_AF-R9GX83-F1
#
_entry.id   AF-R9GX83-F1
#
_cell.length_a   1.000
_cell.length_b   1.000
_cell.length_c   1.000
_cell.angle_alpha   90.00
_cell.angle_beta   90.00
_cell.angle_gamma   90.00
#
_symmetry.space_group_name_H-M   'P 1'
#
loop_
_entity.id
_entity.type
_entity.pdbx_description
1 polymer ?
#
loop_
_entity_poly.entity_id
_entity_poly.type
_entity_poly.pdbx_seq_one_letter_code
_entity_poly.pdbx_strand_id
1 'polypeptide(L)'
;MKLATSLTYDCTDLTNPALFPGWRGQYNWATVTAVAGKVKGTDHNIAIKGLFSYIAPTGTEAVALIAQGYKLTNWGIDIVNNQISYDRNILSGVKSADAPPRYFFPIPFETISKSNGKITNGYGLPQQ
;
A
#
# COMPACT_ATOMS: atom_id res chain seq x y z
N MET A 1 -12.57 -3.90 6.81
CA MET A 1 -13.59 -3.61 5.78
C MET A 1 -13.16 -4.33 4.49
N LYS A 2 -13.99 -5.22 3.94
CA LYS A 2 -13.67 -6.09 2.78
C LYS A 2 -14.28 -5.46 1.52
N LEU A 3 -13.46 -5.17 0.50
CA LEU A 3 -13.95 -4.64 -0.78
C LEU A 3 -14.50 -5.79 -1.64
N ALA A 4 -15.61 -5.54 -2.33
CA ALA A 4 -16.32 -6.54 -3.13
C ALA A 4 -15.60 -6.90 -4.45
N THR A 5 -14.62 -6.10 -4.85
CA THR A 5 -13.79 -6.33 -6.04
C THR A 5 -12.36 -6.65 -5.60
N SER A 6 -11.80 -7.75 -6.11
CA SER A 6 -10.39 -8.11 -5.91
C SER A 6 -9.52 -7.02 -6.55
N LEU A 7 -8.94 -6.16 -5.72
CA LEU A 7 -8.11 -5.03 -6.15
C LEU A 7 -6.74 -5.44 -6.72
N THR A 8 -6.39 -6.74 -6.69
CA THR A 8 -5.04 -7.22 -7.02
C THR A 8 -5.10 -8.49 -7.90
N TYR A 9 -4.24 -8.55 -8.93
CA TYR A 9 -4.03 -9.72 -9.78
C TYR A 9 -3.53 -10.95 -8.99
N ASP A 10 -2.72 -10.70 -7.95
CA ASP A 10 -2.06 -11.74 -7.16
C ASP A 10 -2.90 -12.30 -6.01
N CYS A 11 -4.03 -11.67 -5.68
CA CYS A 11 -4.91 -12.12 -4.61
C CYS A 11 -5.87 -13.23 -5.09
N THR A 12 -5.28 -14.39 -5.38
CA THR A 12 -6.01 -15.64 -5.63
C THR A 12 -6.51 -16.27 -4.31
N ASP A 13 -5.84 -15.98 -3.19
CA ASP A 13 -6.22 -16.41 -1.85
C ASP A 13 -6.50 -15.20 -0.95
N LEU A 14 -7.79 -15.00 -0.66
CA LEU A 14 -8.29 -13.90 0.18
C LEU A 14 -7.88 -14.02 1.66
N THR A 15 -7.40 -15.19 2.10
CA THR A 15 -6.96 -15.43 3.48
C THR A 15 -5.47 -15.13 3.68
N ASN A 16 -4.72 -14.92 2.58
CA ASN A 16 -3.31 -14.62 2.62
C ASN A 16 -3.06 -13.11 2.43
N PRO A 17 -2.84 -12.34 3.52
CA PRO A 17 -2.66 -10.88 3.43
C PRO A 17 -1.41 -10.47 2.64
N ALA A 18 -0.45 -11.38 2.44
CA ALA A 18 0.75 -11.09 1.63
C ALA A 18 0.43 -10.95 0.13
N LEU A 19 -0.72 -11.44 -0.34
CA LEU A 19 -1.15 -11.29 -1.73
C LEU A 19 -1.84 -9.94 -2.02
N PHE A 20 -1.96 -9.10 -0.99
CA PHE A 20 -2.48 -7.74 -1.10
C PHE A 20 -1.32 -6.74 -1.01
N PRO A 21 -0.63 -6.42 -2.12
CA PRO A 21 0.43 -5.42 -2.11
C PRO A 21 -0.08 -4.07 -1.61
N GLY A 22 0.75 -3.41 -0.80
CA GLY A 22 0.57 -2.01 -0.44
C GLY A 22 0.91 -1.05 -1.59
N TRP A 23 0.34 0.15 -1.50
CA TRP A 23 0.61 1.38 -2.26
C TRP A 23 0.02 1.55 -3.67
N ARG A 24 -0.12 0.53 -4.52
CA ARG A 24 -0.95 0.66 -5.74
C ARG A 24 -1.80 -0.58 -5.87
N GLY A 25 -3.11 -0.46 -5.68
CA GLY A 25 -4.05 -1.50 -6.05
C GLY A 25 -3.65 -2.02 -7.44
N GLN A 26 -3.25 -3.29 -7.50
CA GLN A 26 -2.79 -3.91 -8.73
C GLN A 26 -4.01 -4.31 -9.54
N TYR A 27 -4.62 -3.30 -10.17
CA TYR A 27 -5.50 -3.55 -11.28
C TYR A 27 -4.80 -4.50 -12.25
N ASN A 28 -5.47 -5.57 -12.70
CA ASN A 28 -4.87 -6.53 -13.61
C ASN A 28 -4.66 -5.88 -14.98
N TRP A 29 -3.52 -5.24 -15.20
CA TRP A 29 -3.21 -4.54 -16.45
C TRP A 29 -3.14 -5.49 -17.65
N ALA A 30 -3.00 -6.81 -17.43
CA ALA A 30 -3.09 -7.80 -18.50
C ALA A 30 -4.52 -7.93 -19.07
N THR A 31 -5.57 -7.50 -18.36
CA THR A 31 -6.94 -7.46 -18.91
C THR A 31 -7.19 -6.25 -19.79
N VAL A 32 -6.25 -5.30 -19.87
CA VAL A 32 -6.37 -4.13 -20.75
C VAL A 32 -5.61 -4.39 -22.03
N THR A 33 -6.34 -4.61 -23.12
CA THR A 33 -5.78 -4.92 -24.45
C THR A 33 -4.70 -3.92 -24.89
N ALA A 34 -4.84 -2.64 -24.55
CA ALA A 34 -3.90 -1.59 -24.93
C ALA A 34 -2.51 -1.70 -24.26
N VAL A 35 -2.41 -2.35 -23.09
CA VAL A 35 -1.16 -2.43 -22.31
C VAL A 35 -0.76 -3.85 -21.90
N ALA A 36 -1.59 -4.87 -22.22
CA ALA A 36 -1.35 -6.26 -21.83
C ALA A 36 0.03 -6.78 -22.26
N GLY A 37 0.48 -6.44 -23.47
CA GLY A 37 1.80 -6.84 -23.98
C GLY A 37 2.99 -6.15 -23.30
N LYS A 38 2.75 -5.19 -22.41
CA LYS A 38 3.79 -4.49 -21.62
C LYS A 38 3.98 -5.10 -20.24
N VAL A 39 3.00 -5.86 -19.75
CA VAL A 39 3.13 -6.61 -18.49
C VAL A 39 3.98 -7.84 -18.78
N LYS A 40 5.21 -7.87 -18.26
CA LYS A 40 6.15 -8.98 -18.44
C LYS A 40 6.60 -9.51 -17.08
N GLY A 41 6.57 -10.83 -16.92
CA GLY A 41 6.98 -11.54 -15.70
C GLY A 41 5.79 -11.96 -14.82
N THR A 42 6.03 -12.98 -13.98
CA THR A 42 5.13 -13.49 -12.94
C THR A 42 5.64 -13.16 -11.53
N ASP A 43 6.75 -12.44 -11.45
CA ASP A 43 7.34 -12.03 -10.18
C ASP A 43 6.64 -10.76 -9.72
N HIS A 44 5.77 -10.93 -8.72
CA HIS A 44 5.00 -9.84 -8.16
C HIS A 44 5.48 -9.48 -6.76
N ASN A 45 5.41 -8.19 -6.42
CA ASN A 45 5.73 -7.73 -5.07
C ASN A 45 4.63 -8.20 -4.11
N ILE A 46 4.94 -9.20 -3.29
CA ILE A 46 4.09 -9.58 -2.16
C ILE A 46 4.25 -8.60 -1.00
N ALA A 47 3.19 -8.42 -0.22
CA ALA A 47 3.24 -7.64 1.01
C ALA A 47 4.16 -8.32 2.05
N ILE A 48 4.74 -7.49 2.92
CA ILE A 48 5.61 -7.96 4.00
C ILE A 48 4.79 -8.75 5.02
N LYS A 49 5.17 -10.01 5.30
CA LYS A 49 4.61 -10.79 6.42
C LYS A 49 4.92 -10.06 7.73
N GLY A 50 3.91 -9.84 8.55
CA GLY A 50 4.03 -9.03 9.77
C GLY A 50 3.56 -7.57 9.63
N LEU A 51 3.17 -7.12 8.43
CA LEU A 51 2.75 -5.74 8.19
C LEU A 51 1.41 -5.39 8.88
N PHE A 52 0.42 -6.27 8.76
CA PHE A 52 -0.92 -6.04 9.32
C PHE A 52 -1.14 -6.67 10.70
N SER A 53 -0.37 -7.72 11.00
CA SER A 53 -0.45 -8.47 12.26
C SER A 53 0.97 -8.69 12.77
N TYR A 54 1.21 -8.42 14.03
CA TYR A 54 2.52 -8.66 14.65
C TYR A 54 2.86 -10.16 14.62
N ILE A 55 4.09 -10.47 14.20
CA ILE A 55 4.66 -11.83 14.27
C ILE A 55 5.80 -11.79 15.28
N ALA A 56 5.70 -12.63 16.32
CA ALA A 56 6.75 -12.74 17.33
C ALA A 56 8.05 -13.29 16.69
N PRO A 57 9.21 -12.61 16.81
CA PRO A 57 10.46 -13.02 16.14
C PRO A 57 10.94 -14.42 16.50
N THR A 58 10.61 -14.90 17.69
CA THR A 58 10.95 -16.24 18.20
C THR A 58 9.76 -17.21 18.18
N GLY A 59 8.62 -16.79 17.63
CA GLY A 59 7.41 -17.61 17.55
C GLY A 59 7.52 -18.71 16.49
N THR A 60 6.63 -19.70 16.60
CA THR A 60 6.54 -20.82 15.66
C THR A 60 6.32 -20.35 14.21
N GLU A 61 5.51 -19.31 14.01
CA GLU A 61 5.27 -18.71 12.69
C GLU A 61 6.53 -18.08 12.09
N ALA A 62 7.32 -17.34 12.88
CA ALA A 62 8.56 -16.74 12.41
C ALA A 62 9.59 -17.80 11.99
N VAL A 63 9.73 -18.88 12.75
CA VAL A 63 10.63 -20.00 12.41
C VAL A 63 10.20 -20.66 11.09
N ALA A 64 8.90 -20.88 10.89
CA ALA A 64 8.38 -21.44 9.64
C ALA A 64 8.64 -20.52 8.44
N LEU A 65 8.47 -19.20 8.61
CA LEU A 65 8.75 -18.22 7.56
C LEU A 65 10.23 -18.17 7.19
N ILE A 66 11.14 -18.24 8.18
CA ILE A 66 12.58 -18.29 7.91
C ILE A 66 12.95 -19.56 7.13
N ALA A 67 12.36 -20.71 7.48
CA ALA A 67 12.54 -21.96 6.73
C ALA A 67 12.01 -21.88 5.28
N GLN A 68 10.98 -21.07 5.02
CA GLN A 68 10.45 -20.77 3.69
C GLN A 68 11.28 -19.72 2.91
N GLY A 69 12.36 -19.20 3.50
CA GLY A 69 13.26 -18.24 2.85
C GLY A 69 12.97 -16.76 3.13
N TYR A 70 12.01 -16.44 4.00
CA TYR A 70 11.78 -15.06 4.42
C TYR A 70 12.92 -14.55 5.30
N LYS A 71 13.26 -13.27 5.15
CA LYS A 71 14.28 -12.59 5.98
C LYS A 71 13.63 -11.61 6.95
N LEU A 72 13.98 -11.74 8.23
CA LEU A 72 13.59 -10.76 9.23
C LEU A 72 14.19 -9.40 8.88
N THR A 73 13.36 -8.37 8.87
CA THR A 73 13.73 -7.00 8.52
C THR A 73 13.22 -6.04 9.58
N ASN A 74 14.04 -5.07 9.98
CA ASN A 74 13.75 -4.15 11.09
C ASN A 74 12.78 -3.00 10.75
N TRP A 75 12.04 -3.08 9.64
CA TRP A 75 11.20 -1.99 9.15
C TRP A 75 10.25 -1.41 10.21
N GLY A 76 9.61 -2.27 11.02
CA GLY A 76 8.65 -1.84 12.04
C GLY A 76 9.33 -1.18 13.24
N ILE A 77 10.41 -1.78 13.75
CA ILE A 77 11.15 -1.23 14.89
C ILE A 77 11.89 0.05 14.51
N ASP A 78 12.36 0.17 13.27
CA ASP A 78 13.01 1.38 12.76
C ASP A 78 12.02 2.55 12.70
N ILE A 79 10.76 2.32 12.34
CA ILE A 79 9.71 3.35 12.40
C ILE A 79 9.47 3.80 13.84
N VAL A 80 9.37 2.86 14.79
CA VAL A 80 9.16 3.18 16.21
C VAL A 80 10.35 3.95 16.78
N ASN A 81 11.57 3.49 16.53
CA ASN A 81 12.80 4.14 16.99
C ASN A 81 12.98 5.55 16.41
N ASN A 82 12.44 5.80 15.20
CA ASN A 82 12.50 7.09 14.52
C ASN A 82 11.13 7.80 14.48
N GLN A 83 10.25 7.52 15.45
CA GLN A 83 8.84 7.94 15.43
C GLN A 83 8.68 9.44 15.14
N ILE A 84 9.48 10.30 15.77
CA ILE A 84 9.39 11.76 15.58
C ILE A 84 9.62 12.16 14.12
N SER A 85 10.63 11.57 13.49
CA SER A 85 10.95 11.83 12.09
C SER A 85 9.87 11.30 11.16
N TYR A 86 9.34 10.10 11.43
CA TYR A 86 8.26 9.53 10.64
C TYR A 86 6.95 10.30 10.81
N ASP A 87 6.55 10.65 12.04
CA ASP A 87 5.33 11.44 12.30
C ASP A 87 5.40 12.82 11.65
N ARG A 88 6.54 13.52 11.74
CA ARG A 88 6.69 14.86 11.15
C ARG A 88 6.80 14.83 9.61
N ASN A 89 7.60 13.92 9.06
CA ASN A 89 8.01 14.00 7.66
C ASN A 89 7.17 13.11 6.72
N ILE A 90 6.60 12.01 7.21
CA ILE A 90 5.95 10.98 6.38
C ILE A 90 4.48 10.80 6.74
N LEU A 91 4.14 10.77 8.02
CA LEU A 91 2.81 10.44 8.56
C LEU A 91 2.11 11.66 9.18
N SER A 92 2.56 12.87 8.83
CA SER A 92 2.00 14.09 9.40
C SER A 92 0.52 14.23 9.05
N GLY A 93 -0.30 14.51 10.06
CA GLY A 93 -1.76 14.59 9.91
C GLY A 93 -2.50 13.23 9.89
N VAL A 94 -1.80 12.10 9.89
CA VAL A 94 -2.39 10.75 10.02
C VAL A 94 -2.63 10.48 11.50
N LYS A 95 -3.79 10.90 12.00
CA LYS A 95 -4.12 10.86 13.44
C LYS A 95 -5.25 9.89 13.80
N SER A 96 -5.83 9.20 12.83
CA SER A 96 -6.83 8.15 13.04
C SER A 96 -6.71 7.04 12.00
N ALA A 97 -7.25 5.86 12.30
CA ALA A 97 -7.28 4.73 11.38
C ALA A 97 -8.05 5.04 10.07
N ASP A 98 -9.00 5.96 10.15
CA ASP A 98 -9.82 6.41 9.02
C ASP A 98 -9.17 7.55 8.20
N ALA A 99 -8.01 8.05 8.65
CA ALA A 99 -7.22 9.06 7.96
C ALA A 99 -5.92 8.46 7.42
N PRO A 100 -5.98 7.42 6.55
CA PRO A 100 -4.77 6.76 6.07
C PRO A 100 -3.85 7.77 5.37
N PRO A 101 -2.52 7.56 5.43
CA PRO A 101 -1.56 8.42 4.75
C PRO A 101 -1.93 8.50 3.26
N ARG A 102 -2.39 9.68 2.82
CA ARG A 102 -2.65 9.95 1.42
C ARG A 102 -1.36 10.47 0.81
N TYR A 103 -0.59 9.56 0.24
CA TYR A 103 0.69 9.87 -0.38
C TYR A 103 0.59 10.62 -1.73
N PHE A 104 -0.61 11.07 -2.07
CA PHE A 104 -0.82 11.94 -3.21
C PHE A 104 -0.67 13.38 -2.75
N PHE A 105 0.27 14.10 -3.36
CA PHE A 105 0.35 15.54 -3.18
C PHE A 105 -0.94 16.15 -3.73
N PRO A 106 -1.70 16.91 -2.93
CA PRO A 106 -2.90 17.57 -3.45
C PRO A 106 -2.50 18.53 -4.56
N ILE A 107 -3.27 18.54 -5.64
CA ILE A 107 -3.16 19.59 -6.65
C ILE A 107 -3.49 20.91 -5.94
N PRO A 108 -2.64 21.94 -6.02
CA PRO A 108 -2.89 23.22 -5.39
C PRO A 108 -4.23 23.83 -5.80
N PHE A 109 -4.89 24.53 -4.87
CA PHE A 109 -6.20 25.15 -5.07
C PHE A 109 -6.25 26.04 -6.32
N GLU A 110 -5.20 26.82 -6.54
CA GLU A 110 -5.07 27.76 -7.65
C GLU A 110 -5.15 27.03 -8.99
N THR A 111 -4.50 25.88 -9.10
CA THR A 111 -4.56 25.05 -10.30
C THR A 111 -5.97 24.48 -10.51
N ILE A 112 -6.65 24.04 -9.46
CA ILE A 112 -8.03 23.53 -9.53
C ILE A 112 -9.00 24.65 -9.91
N SER A 113 -8.95 25.78 -9.21
CA SER A 113 -9.80 26.95 -9.40
C SER A 113 -9.66 27.54 -10.81
N LYS A 114 -8.42 27.64 -11.32
CA LYS A 114 -8.16 28.16 -12.67
C LYS A 114 -8.43 27.16 -13.79
N SER A 115 -8.65 25.87 -13.46
CA SER A 115 -8.95 24.86 -14.47
C SER A 115 -10.37 24.92 -15.04
N ASN A 116 -11.27 25.71 -14.44
CA ASN A 116 -12.70 25.76 -14.78
C ASN A 116 -13.35 24.36 -14.79
N GLY A 117 -13.04 23.54 -13.78
CA GLY A 117 -13.60 22.20 -13.61
C GLY A 117 -12.98 21.11 -14.48
N LYS A 118 -11.91 21.41 -15.23
CA LYS A 118 -11.21 20.42 -16.07
C LYS A 118 -10.25 19.53 -15.29
N ILE A 119 -9.82 19.98 -14.10
CA ILE A 119 -8.89 19.26 -13.23
C ILE A 119 -9.56 19.09 -11.87
N THR A 120 -9.55 17.86 -11.36
CA THR A 120 -10.08 17.53 -10.03
C THR A 120 -9.03 16.75 -9.24
N ASN A 121 -8.98 16.98 -7.93
CA ASN A 121 -8.21 16.13 -7.03
C ASN A 121 -8.80 14.72 -7.00
N GLY A 122 -8.00 13.70 -7.28
CA GLY A 122 -8.41 12.30 -7.25
C GLY A 122 -8.28 11.67 -5.87
N TYR A 123 -8.62 10.38 -5.76
CA TYR A 123 -8.32 9.55 -4.57
C TYR A 123 -8.84 10.11 -3.24
N GLY A 124 -10.00 10.77 -3.27
CA GLY A 124 -10.68 11.31 -2.09
C GLY A 124 -10.07 12.59 -1.51
N LEU A 125 -9.11 13.21 -2.19
CA LEU A 125 -8.53 14.48 -1.77
C LEU A 125 -9.54 15.65 -1.93
N PRO A 126 -9.50 16.66 -1.03
CA PRO A 126 -10.37 17.83 -1.11
C PRO A 126 -10.20 18.59 -2.43
N GLN A 127 -11.27 19.21 -2.94
CA GLN A 127 -11.24 20.08 -4.13
C GLN A 127 -10.97 21.56 -3.79
N GLN A 128 -10.63 21.82 -2.53
CA GLN A 128 -10.52 23.12 -1.88
C GLN A 128 -9.09 23.36 -1.41
#